data_AF-A0A3M0XTX7-F1
#
_entry.id   AF-A0A3M0XTX7-F1
#
_cell.length_a   1.000
_cell.length_b   1.000
_cell.length_c   1.000
_cell.angle_alpha   90.00
_cell.angle_beta   90.00
_cell.angle_gamma   90.00
#
_symmetry.space_group_name_H-M   'P 1'
#
loop_
_entity.id
_entity.type
_entity.pdbx_description
1 polymer ?
#
loop_
_entity_poly.entity_id
_entity_poly.type
_entity_poly.pdbx_seq_one_letter_code
_entity_poly.pdbx_strand_id
1 'polypeptide(L)'
;MDTASSLVKKAVLFSLTVFWAVVLFVFVMGLPQQEESAAPSPPQGQQETQSQASRQQPVAAEKASRKNSSQETGASQDQHIPSAPARGDLLSWREVQRHQSAGDCWIVVDGGVYDVTSYLVLHPGGAAIMLSYCGKDASAAFHSKGKRKPKDHSPKAYQQLARYYLGPLGGKRIH
;
A
#
# COMPACT_ATOMS: atom_id res chain seq x y z
N MET A 1 62.65 2.05 -13.21
CA MET A 1 61.21 1.87 -13.49
C MET A 1 61.14 0.68 -14.45
N ASP A 2 60.57 -0.51 -14.23
CA ASP A 2 59.29 -0.90 -13.61
C ASP A 2 59.26 -2.41 -13.30
N THR A 3 59.88 -2.89 -12.21
CA THR A 3 59.81 -4.33 -11.84
C THR A 3 58.85 -4.62 -10.69
N ALA A 4 58.52 -3.64 -9.86
CA ALA A 4 57.65 -3.83 -8.70
C ALA A 4 56.14 -3.93 -9.04
N SER A 5 55.69 -3.39 -10.18
CA SER A 5 54.26 -3.32 -10.53
C SER A 5 53.71 -4.62 -11.16
N SER A 6 54.59 -5.49 -11.67
CA SER A 6 54.17 -6.72 -12.37
C SER A 6 53.88 -7.88 -11.42
N LEU A 7 54.54 -7.93 -10.26
CA LEU A 7 54.35 -9.01 -9.28
C LEU A 7 52.99 -8.95 -8.57
N VAL A 8 52.55 -7.75 -8.17
CA VAL A 8 51.25 -7.57 -7.47
C VAL A 8 50.06 -7.87 -8.38
N LYS A 9 50.17 -7.63 -9.70
CA LYS A 9 49.09 -7.93 -10.66
C LYS A 9 48.92 -9.44 -10.90
N LYS A 10 50.00 -10.22 -10.85
CA LYS A 10 49.94 -11.70 -11.01
C LYS A 10 49.38 -12.40 -9.79
N ALA A 11 49.63 -11.88 -8.58
CA ALA A 11 49.11 -12.44 -7.33
C ALA A 11 47.58 -12.27 -7.19
N VAL A 12 47.00 -11.17 -7.69
CA VAL A 12 45.54 -10.93 -7.62
C VAL A 12 44.77 -11.80 -8.62
N LEU A 13 45.33 -12.10 -9.80
CA LEU A 13 44.67 -12.98 -10.78
C LEU A 13 44.63 -14.46 -10.37
N PHE A 14 45.59 -14.93 -9.57
CA PHE A 14 45.63 -16.34 -9.14
C PHE A 14 44.64 -16.67 -8.00
N SER A 15 44.10 -15.65 -7.33
CA SER A 15 43.11 -15.85 -6.25
C SER A 15 41.65 -15.86 -6.73
N LEU A 16 41.38 -15.42 -7.97
CA LEU A 16 40.03 -15.37 -8.55
C LEU A 16 39.61 -16.67 -9.26
N THR A 17 40.57 -17.47 -9.74
CA THR A 17 40.30 -18.74 -10.44
C THR A 17 40.07 -19.91 -9.48
N VAL A 18 40.72 -19.92 -8.31
CA VAL A 18 40.54 -20.96 -7.29
C VAL A 18 39.21 -20.79 -6.54
N PHE A 19 38.75 -19.55 -6.34
CA PHE A 19 37.44 -19.28 -5.74
C PHE A 19 36.25 -19.60 -6.67
N TRP A 20 36.41 -19.45 -7.99
CA TRP A 20 35.34 -19.79 -8.95
C TRP A 20 35.15 -21.31 -9.12
N ALA A 21 36.23 -22.09 -8.98
CA ALA A 21 36.19 -23.56 -9.04
C ALA A 21 35.47 -24.20 -7.84
N VAL A 22 35.53 -23.58 -6.65
CA VAL A 22 34.84 -24.08 -5.44
C VAL A 22 33.34 -23.72 -5.44
N VAL A 23 32.95 -22.57 -6.02
CA VAL A 23 31.54 -22.16 -6.14
C VAL A 23 30.78 -22.97 -7.21
N LEU A 24 31.45 -23.44 -8.26
CA LEU A 24 30.84 -24.34 -9.25
C LEU A 24 30.75 -25.80 -8.80
N PHE A 25 31.53 -26.23 -7.81
CA PHE A 25 31.50 -27.60 -7.30
C PHE A 25 30.38 -27.85 -6.27
N VAL A 26 29.94 -26.82 -5.54
CA VAL A 26 28.82 -26.93 -4.56
C VAL A 26 27.44 -26.84 -5.25
N PHE A 27 27.35 -26.37 -6.50
CA PHE A 27 26.09 -26.19 -7.22
C PHE A 27 25.63 -27.43 -8.03
N VAL A 28 26.44 -28.50 -8.10
CA VAL A 28 26.16 -29.69 -8.94
C VAL A 28 25.69 -30.93 -8.14
N MET A 29 25.68 -30.89 -6.81
CA MET A 29 25.31 -32.05 -5.97
C MET A 29 24.42 -31.67 -4.78
N GLY A 30 23.23 -31.12 -5.02
CA GLY A 30 22.17 -31.21 -4.01
C GLY A 30 21.17 -30.05 -3.96
N LEU A 31 20.10 -30.14 -4.75
CA LEU A 31 18.78 -29.70 -4.30
C LEU A 31 17.75 -30.79 -4.66
N PRO A 32 17.03 -31.34 -3.66
CA PRO A 32 16.05 -32.40 -3.88
C PRO A 32 14.87 -31.89 -4.70
N GLN A 33 14.48 -32.66 -5.72
CA GLN A 33 13.19 -32.53 -6.38
C GLN A 33 12.08 -32.69 -5.34
N GLN A 34 11.23 -31.66 -5.19
CA GLN A 34 9.86 -31.89 -4.73
C GLN A 34 9.10 -32.57 -5.87
N GLU A 35 8.72 -33.82 -5.64
CA GLU A 35 7.62 -34.45 -6.37
C GLU A 35 6.33 -33.67 -6.11
N GLU A 36 5.85 -33.00 -7.15
CA GLU A 36 4.48 -32.50 -7.30
C GLU A 36 3.55 -33.71 -7.51
N SER A 37 3.07 -34.30 -6.41
CA SER A 37 2.03 -35.34 -6.46
C SER A 37 0.62 -34.74 -6.34
N ALA A 38 -0.01 -34.63 -7.50
CA ALA A 38 -1.45 -34.73 -7.81
C ALA A 38 -2.50 -34.55 -6.69
N ALA A 39 -3.38 -33.55 -6.88
CA ALA A 39 -4.74 -33.54 -6.34
C ALA A 39 -5.72 -32.89 -7.35
N PRO A 40 -7.01 -33.28 -7.35
CA PRO A 40 -7.84 -33.39 -8.54
C PRO A 40 -8.59 -32.10 -8.94
N SER A 41 -8.76 -31.94 -10.26
CA SER A 41 -9.60 -30.91 -10.89
C SER A 41 -11.07 -31.01 -10.45
N PRO A 42 -11.75 -29.88 -10.18
CA PRO A 42 -13.20 -29.88 -9.95
C PRO A 42 -13.97 -30.04 -11.28
N PRO A 43 -15.13 -30.74 -11.28
CA PRO A 43 -15.93 -30.93 -12.48
C PRO A 43 -16.62 -29.63 -12.90
N GLN A 44 -16.55 -29.33 -14.19
CA GLN A 44 -17.36 -28.30 -14.83
C GLN A 44 -18.82 -28.75 -14.85
N GLY A 45 -19.70 -27.94 -14.27
CA GLY A 45 -21.14 -28.16 -14.21
C GLY A 45 -21.90 -26.86 -14.47
N GLN A 46 -22.33 -26.71 -15.72
CA GLN A 46 -23.59 -26.13 -16.21
C GLN A 46 -23.94 -24.65 -15.91
N GLN A 47 -24.13 -23.93 -17.02
CA GLN A 47 -24.86 -22.68 -17.15
C GLN A 47 -26.38 -22.89 -16.97
N GLU A 48 -27.06 -21.74 -16.83
CA GLU A 48 -28.51 -21.48 -16.82
C GLU A 48 -29.18 -21.70 -15.45
N THR A 49 -29.68 -20.65 -14.81
CA THR A 49 -30.98 -20.10 -15.22
C THR A 49 -31.25 -18.71 -14.61
N GLN A 50 -31.68 -17.80 -15.49
CA GLN A 50 -32.84 -16.92 -15.34
C GLN A 50 -32.92 -16.00 -14.11
N SER A 51 -32.45 -14.78 -14.39
CA SER A 51 -33.02 -13.50 -13.97
C SER A 51 -34.54 -13.50 -13.77
N GLN A 52 -35.00 -13.24 -12.55
CA GLN A 52 -36.32 -12.65 -12.30
C GLN A 52 -36.30 -11.68 -11.11
N ALA A 53 -36.50 -10.40 -11.47
CA ALA A 53 -37.36 -9.42 -10.81
C ALA A 53 -37.31 -9.29 -9.28
N SER A 54 -36.70 -8.21 -8.81
CA SER A 54 -37.10 -7.63 -7.53
C SER A 54 -36.98 -6.10 -7.53
N ARG A 55 -38.13 -5.48 -7.23
CA ARG A 55 -38.29 -4.20 -6.52
C ARG A 55 -38.18 -2.90 -7.33
N GLN A 56 -39.35 -2.51 -7.85
CA GLN A 56 -39.74 -1.11 -7.99
C GLN A 56 -39.76 -0.44 -6.60
N GLN A 57 -39.30 0.81 -6.51
CA GLN A 57 -39.85 1.81 -5.58
C GLN A 57 -39.69 3.24 -6.14
N PRO A 58 -40.66 4.14 -5.87
CA PRO A 58 -40.87 5.36 -6.63
C PRO A 58 -40.13 6.58 -6.07
N VAL A 59 -39.83 7.51 -6.98
CA VAL A 59 -39.35 8.86 -6.71
C VAL A 59 -40.54 9.77 -6.35
N ALA A 60 -40.54 10.31 -5.14
CA ALA A 60 -41.39 11.44 -4.78
C ALA A 60 -40.49 12.55 -4.24
N ALA A 61 -40.55 13.68 -4.94
CA ALA A 61 -39.85 14.91 -4.64
C ALA A 61 -40.46 15.59 -3.40
N GLU A 62 -39.60 16.03 -2.49
CA GLU A 62 -40.00 16.95 -1.43
C GLU A 62 -39.34 18.31 -1.66
N LYS A 63 -40.19 19.31 -1.87
CA LYS A 63 -39.85 20.73 -1.95
C LYS A 63 -40.45 21.42 -0.74
N ALA A 64 -39.68 22.37 -0.21
CA ALA A 64 -40.08 23.59 0.50
C ALA A 64 -39.66 23.70 2.00
N SER A 65 -38.64 24.54 2.19
CA SER A 65 -38.72 25.81 2.94
C SER A 65 -39.19 25.78 4.41
N ARG A 66 -38.25 26.06 5.33
CA ARG A 66 -38.50 26.96 6.47
C ARG A 66 -37.23 27.67 6.92
N LYS A 67 -37.44 28.92 7.35
CA LYS A 67 -36.51 30.01 7.64
C LYS A 67 -36.58 30.33 9.14
N ASN A 68 -35.44 30.52 9.81
CA ASN A 68 -35.20 31.44 10.94
C ASN A 68 -33.70 31.30 11.33
N SER A 69 -32.84 32.32 11.28
CA SER A 69 -32.77 33.53 12.11
C SER A 69 -32.64 33.23 13.61
N SER A 70 -31.42 33.30 14.13
CA SER A 70 -31.06 34.17 15.26
C SER A 70 -29.57 34.01 15.62
N GLN A 71 -28.91 35.15 15.82
CA GLN A 71 -27.55 35.35 16.33
C GLN A 71 -27.41 34.90 17.79
N GLU A 72 -26.19 34.55 18.20
CA GLU A 72 -25.46 35.03 19.41
C GLU A 72 -24.28 34.07 19.70
N THR A 73 -23.03 34.53 19.52
CA THR A 73 -22.06 34.89 20.57
C THR A 73 -21.77 33.80 21.60
N GLY A 74 -20.52 33.36 21.67
CA GLY A 74 -20.02 32.60 22.82
C GLY A 74 -18.84 31.71 22.49
N ALA A 75 -17.63 32.16 22.85
CA ALA A 75 -16.48 31.30 22.94
C ALA A 75 -16.73 30.22 24.00
N SER A 76 -16.70 28.94 23.61
CA SER A 76 -16.48 27.85 24.55
C SER A 76 -15.93 26.64 23.80
N GLN A 77 -14.82 26.13 24.30
CA GLN A 77 -14.08 25.00 23.77
C GLN A 77 -14.85 23.71 24.06
N ASP A 78 -15.49 23.15 23.05
CA ASP A 78 -15.99 21.78 23.10
C ASP A 78 -14.98 20.82 22.45
N GLN A 79 -14.67 19.78 23.22
CA GLN A 79 -13.87 18.63 22.80
C GLN A 79 -14.56 17.95 21.61
N HIS A 80 -14.15 18.31 20.40
CA HIS A 80 -14.50 17.60 19.19
C HIS A 80 -13.81 16.24 19.24
N ILE A 81 -14.52 15.21 19.71
CA ILE A 81 -14.21 13.83 19.34
C ILE A 81 -14.33 13.82 17.81
N PRO A 82 -13.23 13.63 17.06
CA PRO A 82 -13.33 13.62 15.60
C PRO A 82 -14.17 12.40 15.25
N SER A 83 -15.43 12.66 14.89
CA SER A 83 -16.19 11.69 14.13
C SER A 83 -15.37 11.42 12.87
N ALA A 84 -15.11 10.15 12.56
CA ALA A 84 -14.34 9.77 11.39
C ALA A 84 -14.80 10.59 10.18
N PRO A 85 -13.88 11.16 9.39
CA PRO A 85 -14.24 12.07 8.31
C PRO A 85 -15.19 11.38 7.33
N ALA A 86 -16.15 12.14 6.79
CA ALA A 86 -17.00 11.58 5.75
C ALA A 86 -16.12 11.31 4.52
N ARG A 87 -16.34 10.17 3.86
CA ARG A 87 -15.58 9.83 2.65
C ARG A 87 -15.80 10.91 1.59
N GLY A 88 -14.71 11.52 1.13
CA GLY A 88 -14.68 12.60 0.15
C GLY A 88 -14.24 13.95 0.71
N ASP A 89 -14.14 14.10 2.03
CA ASP A 89 -13.76 15.37 2.65
C ASP A 89 -12.27 15.69 2.47
N LEU A 90 -11.95 17.00 2.44
CA LEU A 90 -10.57 17.50 2.43
C LEU A 90 -9.90 17.25 3.79
N LEU A 91 -8.81 16.49 3.79
CA LEU A 91 -8.11 16.06 5.00
C LEU A 91 -6.80 16.79 5.19
N SER A 92 -6.57 17.40 6.36
CA SER A 92 -5.33 18.14 6.62
C SER A 92 -4.15 17.22 6.98
N TRP A 93 -2.91 17.68 6.76
CA TRP A 93 -1.72 16.97 7.23
C TRP A 93 -1.72 16.69 8.73
N ARG A 94 -2.17 17.68 9.53
CA ARG A 94 -2.27 17.55 10.97
C ARG A 94 -3.24 16.43 11.36
N GLU A 95 -4.29 16.24 10.57
CA GLU A 95 -5.22 15.13 10.76
C GLU A 95 -4.52 13.80 10.51
N VAL A 96 -3.94 13.64 9.32
CA VAL A 96 -3.27 12.40 8.89
C VAL A 96 -2.20 11.96 9.90
N GLN A 97 -1.40 12.90 10.43
CA GLN A 97 -0.34 12.62 11.40
C GLN A 97 -0.84 12.04 12.73
N ARG A 98 -2.13 12.16 13.06
CA ARG A 98 -2.71 11.51 14.26
C ARG A 98 -2.80 9.99 14.11
N HIS A 99 -2.95 9.52 12.87
CA HIS A 99 -3.18 8.12 12.52
C HIS A 99 -1.85 7.41 12.19
N GLN A 100 -0.99 7.28 13.21
CA GLN A 100 0.40 6.82 13.08
C GLN A 100 0.69 5.47 13.78
N SER A 101 -0.33 4.67 14.10
CA SER A 101 -0.18 3.43 14.88
C SER A 101 -0.68 2.20 14.13
N ALA A 102 -0.35 0.99 14.59
CA ALA A 102 -0.79 -0.24 13.95
C ALA A 102 -2.32 -0.46 14.00
N GLY A 103 -2.99 0.07 15.03
CA GLY A 103 -4.45 0.01 15.17
C GLY A 103 -5.17 1.21 14.56
N ASP A 104 -4.41 2.18 14.02
CA ASP A 104 -4.92 3.41 13.43
C ASP A 104 -3.85 4.01 12.51
N CYS A 105 -3.85 3.56 11.25
CA CYS A 105 -2.80 3.85 10.28
C CYS A 105 -3.37 4.46 9.00
N TRP A 106 -3.12 5.75 8.80
CA TRP A 106 -3.40 6.41 7.53
C TRP A 106 -2.13 6.69 6.77
N ILE A 107 -2.20 6.65 5.44
CA ILE A 107 -1.09 7.00 4.57
C ILE A 107 -1.56 7.97 3.49
N VAL A 108 -0.62 8.75 2.95
CA VAL A 108 -0.86 9.57 1.75
C VAL A 108 -0.18 8.94 0.55
N VAL A 109 -0.90 8.79 -0.55
CA VAL A 109 -0.35 8.38 -1.85
C VAL A 109 -0.90 9.34 -2.91
N ASP A 110 -0.01 10.03 -3.61
CA ASP A 110 -0.34 10.97 -4.70
C ASP A 110 -1.39 12.03 -4.33
N GLY A 111 -1.37 12.47 -3.07
CA GLY A 111 -2.31 13.47 -2.56
C GLY A 111 -3.69 12.90 -2.16
N GLY A 112 -3.91 11.59 -2.28
CA GLY A 112 -5.04 10.91 -1.65
C GLY A 112 -4.69 10.42 -0.25
N VAL A 113 -5.65 10.48 0.67
CA VAL A 113 -5.52 9.91 2.03
C VAL A 113 -6.25 8.58 2.11
N TYR A 114 -5.60 7.58 2.71
CA TYR A 114 -6.10 6.20 2.77
C TYR A 114 -6.01 5.65 4.19
N ASP A 115 -7.11 5.08 4.69
CA ASP A 115 -7.10 4.30 5.93
C ASP A 115 -6.75 2.85 5.63
N VAL A 116 -5.49 2.49 5.90
CA VAL A 116 -4.95 1.17 5.59
C VAL A 116 -4.86 0.28 6.82
N THR A 117 -5.48 0.66 7.94
CA THR A 117 -5.41 -0.05 9.22
C THR A 117 -5.73 -1.53 9.07
N SER A 118 -6.85 -1.86 8.42
CA SER A 118 -7.28 -3.24 8.18
C SER A 118 -6.47 -3.96 7.09
N TYR A 119 -5.72 -3.23 6.27
CA TYR A 119 -4.92 -3.79 5.19
C TYR A 119 -3.50 -4.16 5.60
N LEU A 120 -2.98 -3.62 6.71
CA LEU A 120 -1.59 -3.82 7.14
C LEU A 120 -1.15 -5.29 7.10
N VAL A 121 -1.97 -6.19 7.65
CA VAL A 121 -1.68 -7.64 7.72
C VAL A 121 -1.93 -8.38 6.41
N LEU A 122 -2.67 -7.78 5.47
CA LEU A 122 -2.99 -8.34 4.16
C LEU A 122 -2.00 -7.91 3.08
N HIS A 123 -1.10 -6.97 3.38
CA HIS A 123 -0.14 -6.44 2.43
C HIS A 123 0.91 -7.51 2.05
N PRO A 124 1.07 -7.87 0.76
CA PRO A 124 2.02 -8.90 0.32
C PRO A 124 3.48 -8.57 0.62
N GLY A 125 3.84 -7.29 0.79
CA GLY A 125 5.17 -6.87 1.22
C GLY A 125 5.40 -6.94 2.73
N GLY A 126 4.39 -7.37 3.50
CA GLY A 126 4.39 -7.41 4.96
C GLY A 126 3.95 -6.09 5.60
N ALA A 127 3.38 -6.21 6.81
CA ALA A 127 2.87 -5.08 7.58
C ALA A 127 3.96 -4.08 8.01
N ALA A 128 5.15 -4.58 8.35
CA ALA A 128 6.25 -3.77 8.87
C ALA A 128 6.66 -2.63 7.92
N ILE A 129 6.61 -2.87 6.61
CA ILE A 129 6.96 -1.84 5.62
C ILE A 129 5.92 -0.72 5.64
N MET A 130 4.62 -1.05 5.67
CA MET A 130 3.55 -0.05 5.71
C MET A 130 3.52 0.71 7.03
N LEU A 131 3.76 0.04 8.15
CA LEU A 131 3.79 0.64 9.50
C LEU A 131 4.74 1.84 9.59
N SER A 132 5.88 1.79 8.88
CA SER A 132 6.84 2.91 8.86
C SER A 132 6.30 4.20 8.22
N TYR A 133 5.21 4.09 7.44
CA TYR A 133 4.55 5.18 6.73
C TYR A 133 3.21 5.62 7.36
N CYS A 134 2.76 5.01 8.46
CA CYS A 134 1.56 5.50 9.14
C CYS A 134 1.75 6.98 9.55
N GLY A 135 0.76 7.81 9.21
CA GLY A 135 0.77 9.26 9.39
C GLY A 135 1.65 10.04 8.41
N LYS A 136 2.14 9.43 7.31
CA LYS A 136 3.14 10.02 6.40
C LYS A 136 2.78 9.91 4.92
N ASP A 137 3.54 10.63 4.10
CA ASP A 137 3.56 10.44 2.65
C ASP A 137 4.29 9.15 2.26
N ALA A 138 3.57 8.22 1.65
CA ALA A 138 4.07 6.95 1.15
C ALA A 138 4.23 6.94 -0.38
N SER A 139 3.98 8.05 -1.10
CA SER A 139 3.96 8.08 -2.58
C SER A 139 5.25 7.52 -3.20
N ALA A 140 6.41 8.02 -2.75
CA ALA A 140 7.70 7.54 -3.25
C ALA A 140 7.95 6.05 -2.94
N ALA A 141 7.52 5.59 -1.77
CA ALA A 141 7.64 4.20 -1.36
C ALA A 141 6.70 3.30 -2.16
N PHE A 142 5.51 3.79 -2.47
CA PHE A 142 4.51 3.11 -3.27
C PHE A 142 4.98 2.94 -4.73
N HIS A 143 5.57 3.97 -5.34
CA HIS A 143 6.11 3.89 -6.70
C HIS A 143 7.42 3.10 -6.82
N SER A 144 8.11 2.86 -5.71
CA SER A 144 9.40 2.14 -5.72
C SER A 144 9.33 0.74 -5.11
N LYS A 145 8.29 0.41 -4.34
CA LYS A 145 8.23 -0.79 -3.49
C LYS A 145 9.45 -0.92 -2.57
N GLY A 146 9.99 0.22 -2.11
CA GLY A 146 11.22 0.27 -1.32
C GLY A 146 12.49 -0.14 -2.08
N LYS A 147 12.47 -0.15 -3.41
CA LYS A 147 13.64 -0.44 -4.26
C LYS A 147 14.34 0.86 -4.68
N ARG A 148 15.62 0.76 -5.05
CA ARG A 148 16.42 1.91 -5.54
C ARG A 148 15.94 2.48 -6.87
N LYS A 149 15.22 1.69 -7.66
CA LYS A 149 14.65 2.10 -8.96
C LYS A 149 13.13 2.05 -8.84
N PRO A 150 12.40 3.01 -9.45
CA PRO A 150 10.95 2.95 -9.50
C PRO A 150 10.47 1.62 -10.06
N LYS A 151 9.49 1.02 -9.38
CA LYS A 151 8.81 -0.21 -9.78
C LYS A 151 7.40 -0.15 -9.22
N ASP A 152 6.50 0.32 -10.06
CA ASP A 152 5.11 0.55 -9.66
C ASP A 152 4.40 -0.73 -9.22
N HIS A 153 3.41 -0.53 -8.37
CA HIS A 153 2.41 -1.53 -8.04
C HIS A 153 1.60 -1.96 -9.27
N SER A 154 1.08 -3.19 -9.26
CA SER A 154 0.24 -3.68 -10.36
C SER A 154 -1.11 -2.95 -10.37
N PRO A 155 -1.87 -2.96 -11.49
CA PRO A 155 -3.20 -2.35 -11.53
C PRO A 155 -4.15 -2.85 -10.43
N LYS A 156 -4.06 -4.14 -10.07
CA LYS A 156 -4.84 -4.72 -8.96
C LYS A 156 -4.52 -4.08 -7.62
N ALA A 157 -3.27 -3.70 -7.37
CA ALA A 157 -2.89 -3.04 -6.12
C ALA A 157 -3.45 -1.61 -6.04
N TYR A 158 -3.54 -0.88 -7.16
CA TYR A 158 -4.28 0.39 -7.21
C TYR A 158 -5.78 0.21 -6.92
N GLN A 159 -6.39 -0.84 -7.47
CA GLN A 159 -7.78 -1.18 -7.17
C GLN A 159 -7.98 -1.51 -5.68
N GLN A 160 -7.03 -2.19 -5.05
CA GLN A 160 -7.07 -2.44 -3.60
C GLN A 160 -6.92 -1.15 -2.81
N LEU A 161 -5.94 -0.31 -3.13
CA LEU A 161 -5.72 0.99 -2.48
C LEU A 161 -6.99 1.87 -2.52
N ALA A 162 -7.68 1.92 -3.65
CA ALA A 162 -8.91 2.70 -3.81
C ALA A 162 -10.03 2.32 -2.82
N ARG A 163 -10.06 1.09 -2.31
CA ARG A 163 -11.06 0.64 -1.31
C ARG A 163 -10.91 1.34 0.03
N TYR A 164 -9.69 1.82 0.31
CA TYR A 164 -9.29 2.45 1.57
C TYR A 164 -9.30 3.98 1.48
N TYR A 165 -9.72 4.54 0.35
CA TYR A 165 -9.70 5.98 0.12
C TYR A 165 -10.67 6.73 1.05
N LEU A 166 -10.14 7.72 1.75
CA LEU A 166 -10.92 8.60 2.62
C LEU A 166 -11.24 9.92 1.92
N GLY A 167 -10.29 10.52 1.21
CA GLY A 167 -10.48 11.83 0.62
C GLY A 167 -9.17 12.46 0.15
N PRO A 168 -9.27 13.62 -0.53
CA PRO A 168 -8.09 14.36 -0.96
C PRO A 168 -7.39 15.00 0.24
N LEU A 169 -6.06 15.03 0.19
CA LEU A 169 -5.24 15.76 1.14
C LEU A 169 -5.36 17.27 0.88
N GLY A 170 -5.92 17.99 1.85
CA GLY A 170 -6.06 19.44 1.86
C GLY A 170 -4.89 20.16 2.53
N GLY A 171 -4.57 21.35 2.00
CA GLY A 171 -3.59 22.26 2.59
C GLY A 171 -2.15 22.07 2.09
N LYS A 172 -1.30 23.05 2.41
CA LYS A 172 0.13 23.06 2.05
C LYS A 172 0.86 22.01 2.91
N ARG A 173 1.76 21.20 2.31
CA ARG A 173 2.68 20.32 3.07
C ARG A 173 3.45 21.19 4.07
N ILE A 174 3.25 20.94 5.35
CA ILE A 174 4.07 21.49 6.42
C ILE A 174 5.32 20.62 6.50
N HIS A 175 6.46 21.19 6.11
CA HIS A 175 7.78 20.57 6.10
C HIS A 175 8.42 20.63 7.47
#